data_AF-A0A7X6WGB3-F1
#
_entry.id   AF-A0A7X6WGB3-F1
#
_cell.length_a   1.000
_cell.length_b   1.000
_cell.length_c   1.000
_cell.angle_alpha   90.00
_cell.angle_beta   90.00
_cell.angle_gamma   90.00
#
_symmetry.space_group_name_H-M   'P 1'
#
loop_
_entity.id
_entity.type
_entity.pdbx_description
1 polymer ?
#
loop_
_entity_poly.entity_id
_entity_poly.type
_entity_poly.pdbx_seq_one_letter_code
_entity_poly.pdbx_strand_id
1 'polypeptide(L)'
;MNNLLKTVLIILISSGLSTLLLVQLNKTNPDLFSFIQKIPESWKGKLIVRWIVLMILAVLFSIIVVFGGLDDTIGSIIIGFFISFTDFIFKKPK
;
A
#
# COMPACT_ATOMS: atom_id res chain seq x y z
N MET A 1 25.91 -5.62 2.85
CA MET A 1 24.69 -4.85 3.19
C MET A 1 23.82 -5.73 4.06
N ASN A 2 23.37 -5.26 5.23
CA ASN A 2 22.55 -6.08 6.15
C ASN A 2 21.22 -6.48 5.46
N ASN A 3 20.74 -7.70 5.64
CA ASN A 3 19.52 -8.21 4.98
C ASN A 3 18.30 -7.31 5.26
N LEU A 4 18.20 -6.80 6.49
CA LEU A 4 17.20 -5.80 6.88
C LEU A 4 17.28 -4.52 6.03
N LEU A 5 18.49 -4.04 5.76
CA LEU A 5 18.71 -2.78 5.04
C LEU A 5 18.33 -2.94 3.55
N LYS A 6 18.57 -4.12 2.98
CA LYS A 6 18.11 -4.49 1.64
C LYS A 6 16.58 -4.52 1.55
N THR A 7 15.92 -5.14 2.53
CA THR A 7 14.45 -5.20 2.60
C THR A 7 13.82 -3.81 2.71
N VAL A 8 14.35 -2.96 3.59
CA VAL A 8 13.87 -1.57 3.75
C VAL A 8 14.03 -0.77 2.46
N LEU A 9 15.16 -0.93 1.75
CA LEU A 9 15.38 -0.30 0.44
C LEU A 9 14.36 -0.75 -0.61
N ILE A 10 14.09 -2.06 -0.68
CA ILE A 10 13.10 -2.61 -1.62
C ILE A 10 11.72 -2.04 -1.33
N ILE A 11 11.32 -1.98 -0.06
CA ILE A 11 10.02 -1.39 0.36
C ILE A 11 9.94 0.09 -0.05
N LEU A 12 11.00 0.86 0.18
CA LEU A 12 11.07 2.28 -0.19
C LEU A 12 10.93 2.50 -1.70
N ILE A 13 11.71 1.78 -2.50
CA ILE A 13 11.71 1.90 -3.96
C ILE A 13 10.36 1.46 -4.53
N SER A 14 9.86 0.30 -4.09
CA SER A 14 8.57 -0.22 -4.55
C SER A 14 7.40 0.68 -4.15
N SER A 15 7.45 1.32 -2.98
CA SER A 15 6.46 2.30 -2.56
C SER A 15 6.49 3.57 -3.44
N GLY A 16 7.68 4.08 -3.75
CA GLY A 16 7.83 5.21 -4.68
C GLY A 16 7.24 4.92 -6.05
N LEU A 17 7.60 3.77 -6.64
CA LEU A 17 7.09 3.33 -7.94
C LEU A 17 5.57 3.10 -7.91
N SER A 18 5.07 2.43 -6.87
CA SER A 18 3.63 2.16 -6.71
C SER A 18 2.83 3.44 -6.59
N THR A 19 3.36 4.46 -5.90
CA THR A 19 2.71 5.77 -5.79
C THR A 19 2.56 6.43 -7.17
N LEU A 20 3.62 6.42 -7.98
CA LEU A 20 3.57 6.96 -9.34
C LEU A 20 2.58 6.20 -10.21
N LEU A 21 2.60 4.87 -10.14
CA LEU A 21 1.66 4.00 -10.85
C LEU A 21 0.21 4.30 -10.46
N LEU A 22 -0.11 4.37 -9.18
CA LEU A 22 -1.46 4.65 -8.68
C LEU A 22 -1.96 6.04 -9.11
N VAL A 23 -1.10 7.05 -9.05
CA VAL A 23 -1.43 8.41 -9.52
C VAL A 23 -1.72 8.41 -11.01
N GLN A 24 -0.91 7.72 -11.81
CA GLN A 24 -1.12 7.63 -13.25
C GLN A 24 -2.38 6.83 -13.59
N LEU A 25 -2.60 5.70 -12.91
CA LEU A 25 -3.78 4.86 -13.09
C LEU A 25 -5.06 5.65 -12.79
N ASN A 26 -5.06 6.45 -11.72
CA ASN A 26 -6.20 7.29 -11.36
C ASN A 26 -6.46 8.42 -12.37
N LYS A 27 -5.42 8.93 -13.03
CA LYS A 27 -5.59 9.90 -14.12
C LYS A 27 -6.17 9.25 -15.37
N THR A 28 -5.76 8.03 -15.70
CA THR A 28 -6.22 7.32 -16.89
C THR A 28 -7.62 6.75 -16.72
N ASN A 29 -7.93 6.16 -15.57
CA ASN A 29 -9.21 5.52 -15.26
C ASN A 29 -9.64 5.81 -13.81
N PRO A 30 -10.23 6.99 -13.55
CA PRO A 30 -10.65 7.38 -12.20
C PRO A 30 -11.74 6.46 -11.62
N ASP A 31 -12.55 5.82 -12.47
CA ASP A 31 -13.64 4.92 -12.04
C ASP A 31 -13.12 3.69 -11.28
N LEU A 32 -11.89 3.24 -11.57
CA LEU A 32 -11.23 2.17 -10.82
C LEU A 32 -11.11 2.51 -9.33
N PHE A 33 -11.05 3.79 -8.99
CA PHE A 33 -10.90 4.29 -7.63
C PHE A 33 -12.17 4.95 -7.09
N SER A 34 -13.30 4.81 -7.79
CA SER A 34 -14.60 5.33 -7.33
C SER A 34 -15.00 4.81 -5.94
N PHE A 35 -14.57 3.60 -5.57
CA PHE A 35 -14.78 3.05 -4.22
C PHE A 35 -14.05 3.85 -3.13
N ILE A 36 -12.94 4.54 -3.45
CA ILE A 36 -12.23 5.42 -2.50
C ILE A 36 -13.10 6.61 -2.11
N GLN A 37 -13.97 7.08 -3.01
CA GLN A 37 -14.91 8.15 -2.71
C GLN A 37 -15.98 7.71 -1.70
N LYS A 38 -16.25 6.41 -1.57
CA LYS A 38 -17.18 5.85 -0.56
C LYS A 38 -16.58 5.79 0.84
N ILE A 39 -15.27 6.01 0.99
CA ILE A 39 -14.61 6.00 2.29
C ILE A 39 -15.00 7.28 3.04
N PRO A 40 -15.47 7.18 4.30
CA PRO A 40 -15.93 8.34 5.05
C PRO A 40 -14.84 9.41 5.13
N GLU A 41 -15.19 10.68 4.89
CA GLU A 41 -14.23 11.78 5.03
C GLU A 41 -13.65 11.87 6.44
N SER A 42 -14.44 11.49 7.45
CA SER A 42 -14.01 11.40 8.84
C SER A 42 -12.90 10.37 9.08
N TRP A 43 -12.62 9.50 8.11
CA TRP A 43 -11.52 8.54 8.12
C TRP A 43 -10.30 9.06 7.36
N LYS A 44 -10.48 9.95 6.38
CA LYS A 44 -9.40 10.52 5.56
C LYS A 44 -8.44 11.37 6.42
N GLY A 45 -7.16 11.03 6.36
CA GLY A 45 -6.10 11.67 7.15
C GLY A 45 -6.04 11.32 8.64
N LYS A 46 -6.87 10.39 9.15
CA LYS A 46 -6.66 9.82 10.49
C LYS A 46 -5.58 8.74 10.42
N LEU A 47 -4.40 9.03 10.99
CA LEU A 47 -3.28 8.08 11.02
C LEU A 47 -3.65 6.75 11.69
N ILE A 48 -4.47 6.77 12.74
CA ILE A 48 -4.91 5.55 13.45
C ILE A 48 -5.70 4.63 12.50
N VAL A 49 -6.64 5.17 11.75
CA VAL A 49 -7.46 4.39 10.79
C VAL A 49 -6.56 3.81 9.69
N ARG A 50 -5.61 4.61 9.20
CA ARG A 50 -4.60 4.15 8.24
C ARG A 50 -3.80 2.94 8.76
N TRP A 51 -3.32 3.01 10.00
CA TRP A 51 -2.55 1.91 10.60
C TRP A 51 -3.40 0.66 10.79
N ILE A 52 -4.66 0.80 11.20
CA ILE A 52 -5.60 -0.32 11.31
C ILE A 52 -5.79 -1.01 9.95
N VAL A 53 -6.02 -0.23 8.90
CA VAL A 53 -6.18 -0.78 7.53
C VAL A 53 -4.91 -1.45 7.04
N LEU A 54 -3.74 -0.84 7.25
CA LEU A 54 -2.45 -1.45 6.92
C LEU A 54 -2.22 -2.75 7.69
N MET A 55 -2.59 -2.81 8.97
CA MET A 55 -2.45 -4.00 9.79
C MET A 55 -3.32 -5.14 9.26
N ILE A 56 -4.58 -4.85 8.92
CA ILE A 56 -5.50 -5.84 8.33
C ILE A 56 -4.94 -6.36 6.99
N LEU A 57 -4.49 -5.45 6.11
CA LEU A 57 -3.87 -5.82 4.83
C LEU A 57 -2.60 -6.66 5.03
N ALA A 58 -1.76 -6.29 6.00
CA ALA A 58 -0.53 -7.01 6.31
C ALA A 58 -0.80 -8.42 6.85
N VAL A 59 -1.83 -8.61 7.68
CA VAL A 59 -2.24 -9.94 8.18
C VAL A 59 -2.75 -10.81 7.04
N LEU A 60 -3.66 -10.29 6.21
CA LEU A 60 -4.16 -11.00 5.03
C LEU A 60 -3.02 -11.39 4.08
N PHE A 61 -2.08 -10.48 3.87
CA PHE A 61 -0.93 -10.72 3.01
C PHE A 61 0.05 -11.72 3.61
N SER A 62 0.29 -11.67 4.93
CA SER A 62 1.13 -12.65 5.62
C SER A 62 0.60 -14.07 5.44
N ILE A 63 -0.72 -14.26 5.48
CA ILE A 63 -1.35 -15.54 5.16
C ILE A 63 -1.00 -15.96 3.72
N ILE A 64 -1.18 -15.08 2.73
CA ILE A 64 -0.87 -15.38 1.32
C ILE A 64 0.62 -15.72 1.13
N VAL A 65 1.53 -15.01 1.79
CA VAL A 65 2.97 -15.27 1.70
C VAL A 65 3.32 -16.65 2.27
N VAL A 66 2.81 -16.97 3.46
CA VAL A 66 3.09 -18.23 4.16
C VAL A 66 2.50 -19.42 3.40
N PHE A 67 1.26 -19.32 2.95
CA PHE A 67 0.59 -20.43 2.25
C PHE A 67 0.94 -20.50 0.75
N GLY A 68 1.30 -19.38 0.14
CA GLY A 68 1.66 -19.30 -1.28
C GLY A 68 3.15 -19.53 -1.56
N GLY A 69 4.00 -19.63 -0.53
CA GLY A 69 5.44 -19.82 -0.68
C GLY A 69 6.13 -18.66 -1.41
N LEU A 70 5.64 -17.43 -1.22
CA LEU A 70 6.19 -16.26 -1.89
C LEU A 70 7.57 -15.90 -1.33
N ASP A 71 8.50 -15.54 -2.23
CA ASP A 71 9.83 -15.08 -1.87
C ASP A 71 9.77 -13.78 -1.04
N ASP A 72 10.69 -13.63 -0.08
CA ASP A 72 10.80 -12.45 0.77
C ASP A 72 10.90 -11.14 -0.02
N THR A 73 11.51 -11.17 -1.21
CA THR A 73 11.59 -10.03 -2.12
C THR A 73 10.22 -9.62 -2.63
N ILE A 74 9.41 -10.60 -3.06
CA ILE A 74 8.05 -10.37 -3.54
C ILE A 74 7.17 -9.86 -2.40
N GLY A 75 7.34 -10.45 -1.21
CA GLY A 75 6.70 -9.98 0.02
C GLY A 75 6.98 -8.50 0.29
N SER A 76 8.25 -8.11 0.21
CA SER A 76 8.71 -6.73 0.43
C SER A 76 8.13 -5.74 -0.60
N ILE A 77 8.02 -6.15 -1.87
CA ILE A 77 7.43 -5.32 -2.93
C ILE A 77 5.94 -5.07 -2.66
N ILE A 78 5.21 -6.11 -2.27
CA ILE A 78 3.77 -6.01 -2.02
C ILE A 78 3.48 -5.16 -0.76
N ILE A 79 4.32 -5.26 0.27
CA ILE A 79 4.26 -4.35 1.43
C ILE A 79 4.43 -2.90 0.98
N GLY A 80 5.44 -2.61 0.14
CA GLY A 80 5.63 -1.27 -0.44
C GLY A 80 4.41 -0.78 -1.20
N PHE A 81 3.80 -1.65 -2.01
CA PHE A 81 2.55 -1.35 -2.72
C PHE A 81 1.39 -1.02 -1.76
N PHE A 82 1.17 -1.82 -0.71
CA PHE A 82 0.08 -1.56 0.24
C PHE A 82 0.27 -0.26 1.00
N ILE A 83 1.52 0.08 1.35
CA ILE A 83 1.83 1.38 1.95
C ILE A 83 1.39 2.51 1.02
N SER A 84 1.82 2.47 -0.25
CA SER A 84 1.44 3.50 -1.24
C SER A 84 -0.06 3.54 -1.53
N PHE A 85 -0.71 2.38 -1.59
CA PHE A 85 -2.14 2.27 -1.83
C PHE A 85 -2.94 2.86 -0.69
N THR A 86 -2.54 2.58 0.55
CA THR A 86 -3.19 3.17 1.73
C THR A 86 -2.93 4.67 1.79
N ASP A 87 -1.71 5.12 1.46
CA ASP A 87 -1.40 6.55 1.32
C ASP A 87 -2.27 7.22 0.27
N PHE A 88 -2.47 6.58 -0.88
CA PHE A 88 -3.30 7.07 -1.97
C PHE A 88 -4.78 7.19 -1.56
N ILE A 89 -5.31 6.17 -0.87
CA ILE A 89 -6.70 6.13 -0.39
C ILE A 89 -6.98 7.21 0.65
N PHE A 90 -6.10 7.34 1.64
CA PHE A 90 -6.31 8.24 2.78
C PHE A 90 -5.74 9.63 2.55
N LYS A 91 -5.21 9.90 1.35
CA LYS A 91 -4.77 11.23 0.93
C LYS A 91 -5.95 12.19 1.07
N LYS A 92 -5.83 13.15 1.98
CA LYS A 92 -6.81 14.24 2.07
C LYS A 92 -6.81 14.99 0.73
N PRO A 93 -7.96 15.17 0.07
CA PRO A 93 -8.07 16.18 -0.97
C PRO A 93 -7.71 17.53 -0.30
N LYS A 94 -6.77 18.26 -0.90
CA LYS A 94 -6.44 19.62 -0.50
C LYS A 94 -7.57 20.55 -0.90
#